data_AF-A0A835EZD4-F1
#
_entry.id   AF-A0A835EZD4-F1
#
_cell.length_a   1.000
_cell.length_b   1.000
_cell.length_c   1.000
_cell.angle_alpha   90.00
_cell.angle_beta   90.00
_cell.angle_gamma   90.00
#
_symmetry.space_group_name_H-M   'P 1'
#
loop_
_entity.id
_entity.type
_entity.pdbx_description
1 polymer ?
#
loop_
_entity_poly.entity_id
_entity_poly.type
_entity_poly.pdbx_seq_one_letter_code
_entity_poly.pdbx_strand_id
1 'polypeptide(L)'
;MAAKPAADDSGKPRPKGSELDKRESNSSVRKTRSSRAMPTQRSMARHVLRGVSFAIVTTALISVLGPGSNDASMGQSSMADVYKGELTPLQRHVAFFDRNKDGIIYPSETYEGFRAIGCGVALSAASAVFVNAALGPGTKPENQKTPPFKFPIYVKNIHKGKHGSDSGVYDASGRFVPERFEEIFKKHAHTRPDALTGKELQEMLQANREPTDFKGWVGGFTEWKVLYSLCKDKEGFLHKDTVRAVYDGSLFERLEQERKAKKESTKKK
;
A
#
# COMPACT_ATOMS: atom_id res chain seq x y z
N MET A 1 50.74 -34.04 -57.19
CA MET A 1 49.71 -35.02 -56.79
C MET A 1 48.66 -34.26 -55.98
N ALA A 2 47.60 -33.79 -56.63
CA ALA A 2 46.25 -34.39 -56.62
C ALA A 2 45.53 -34.19 -55.28
N ALA A 3 44.24 -33.91 -55.14
CA ALA A 3 43.14 -33.36 -55.94
C ALA A 3 41.95 -33.34 -54.94
N LYS A 4 41.08 -32.32 -54.96
CA LYS A 4 39.71 -32.40 -54.40
C LYS A 4 38.82 -33.25 -55.35
N PRO A 5 37.50 -33.39 -55.13
CA PRO A 5 36.72 -33.99 -54.02
C PRO A 5 35.74 -35.07 -54.56
N ALA A 6 34.95 -35.76 -53.73
CA ALA A 6 33.70 -36.40 -54.17
C ALA A 6 32.75 -36.73 -53.01
N ALA A 7 31.46 -36.52 -53.28
CA ALA A 7 30.29 -36.88 -52.50
C ALA A 7 29.68 -38.20 -53.02
N ASP A 8 28.78 -38.81 -52.23
CA ASP A 8 27.78 -39.82 -52.62
C ASP A 8 26.66 -39.73 -51.56
N ASP A 9 25.42 -39.28 -51.80
CA ASP A 9 24.33 -39.71 -52.70
C ASP A 9 23.75 -41.10 -52.40
N SER A 10 22.58 -41.13 -51.76
CA SER A 10 21.64 -42.23 -51.92
C SER A 10 20.22 -41.71 -51.69
N GLY A 11 19.52 -41.44 -52.79
CA GLY A 11 18.17 -40.92 -52.80
C GLY A 11 17.04 -41.95 -52.65
N LYS A 12 15.91 -41.43 -52.12
CA LYS A 12 14.48 -41.75 -52.41
C LYS A 12 13.92 -43.17 -52.09
N PRO A 13 12.57 -43.37 -52.07
CA PRO A 13 11.42 -42.47 -51.83
C PRO A 13 10.35 -43.02 -50.83
N ARG A 14 9.31 -42.22 -50.52
CA ARG A 14 8.04 -42.64 -49.87
C ARG A 14 7.21 -43.59 -50.76
N PRO A 15 6.23 -44.30 -50.15
CA PRO A 15 4.88 -44.36 -50.74
C PRO A 15 3.76 -43.86 -49.81
N LYS A 16 2.66 -43.48 -50.47
CA LYS A 16 1.35 -42.99 -49.97
C LYS A 16 0.34 -44.14 -49.88
N GLY A 17 -0.79 -43.86 -49.21
CA GLY A 17 -2.09 -44.57 -49.34
C GLY A 17 -2.24 -45.72 -48.33
N SER A 18 -3.38 -46.01 -47.72
CA SER A 18 -4.79 -45.88 -48.11
C SER A 18 -5.63 -46.07 -46.81
N GLU A 19 -6.62 -45.24 -46.50
CA GLU A 19 -8.02 -45.33 -46.95
C GLU A 19 -8.92 -46.25 -46.07
N LEU A 20 -9.94 -45.61 -45.49
CA LEU A 20 -11.31 -46.04 -45.22
C LEU A 20 -11.67 -47.12 -44.18
N ASP A 21 -12.69 -46.72 -43.41
CA ASP A 21 -13.89 -47.46 -43.00
C ASP A 21 -13.86 -48.38 -41.77
N LYS A 22 -14.53 -47.95 -40.69
CA LYS A 22 -15.92 -48.39 -40.41
C LYS A 22 -16.49 -47.78 -39.11
N ARG A 23 -17.70 -47.25 -39.28
CA ARG A 23 -18.93 -47.40 -38.44
C ARG A 23 -18.80 -48.50 -37.34
N GLU A 24 -19.39 -48.43 -36.15
CA GLU A 24 -20.77 -48.07 -35.82
C GLU A 24 -21.01 -48.17 -34.30
N SER A 25 -21.91 -47.32 -33.80
CA SER A 25 -22.99 -47.65 -32.85
C SER A 25 -22.78 -47.73 -31.31
N ASN A 26 -23.52 -46.82 -30.66
CA ASN A 26 -24.41 -46.96 -29.50
C ASN A 26 -24.01 -47.85 -28.31
N SER A 27 -23.97 -47.22 -27.13
CA SER A 27 -24.84 -47.68 -26.04
C SER A 27 -25.34 -46.52 -25.16
N SER A 28 -26.64 -46.61 -24.90
CA SER A 28 -27.48 -45.71 -24.12
C SER A 28 -27.40 -46.11 -22.65
N VAL A 29 -27.20 -45.16 -21.72
CA VAL A 29 -27.66 -45.33 -20.34
C VAL A 29 -28.20 -44.01 -19.77
N ARG A 30 -29.50 -44.02 -19.49
CA ARG A 30 -30.27 -43.06 -18.72
C ARG A 30 -29.59 -42.71 -17.39
N LYS A 31 -29.58 -41.43 -17.03
CA LYS A 31 -29.55 -41.04 -15.61
C LYS A 31 -30.67 -40.07 -15.29
N THR A 32 -31.36 -40.43 -14.23
CA THR A 32 -32.62 -39.93 -13.71
C THR A 32 -32.52 -38.50 -13.19
N ARG A 33 -33.62 -37.76 -13.40
CA ARG A 33 -33.85 -36.39 -12.96
C ARG A 33 -34.59 -36.45 -11.62
N SER A 34 -33.99 -35.95 -10.53
CA SER A 34 -34.71 -35.63 -9.28
C SER A 34 -33.95 -34.62 -8.42
N SER A 35 -34.66 -33.56 -8.05
CA SER A 35 -34.52 -32.63 -6.90
C SER A 35 -34.84 -31.20 -7.39
N ARG A 36 -36.08 -30.77 -7.23
CA ARG A 36 -36.71 -30.15 -6.04
C ARG A 36 -36.49 -28.63 -6.04
N ALA A 37 -37.57 -27.93 -6.37
CA ALA A 37 -37.71 -26.48 -6.36
C ALA A 37 -37.59 -25.91 -4.94
N MET A 38 -37.01 -24.70 -4.82
CA MET A 38 -37.14 -23.82 -3.67
C MET A 38 -37.97 -22.59 -4.06
N PRO A 39 -38.87 -22.10 -3.19
CA PRO A 39 -39.74 -20.99 -3.53
C PRO A 39 -39.07 -19.63 -3.32
N THR A 40 -39.42 -18.73 -4.23
CA THR A 40 -39.17 -17.29 -4.25
C THR A 40 -39.91 -16.60 -3.10
N GLN A 41 -39.21 -15.76 -2.32
CA GLN A 41 -39.86 -14.79 -1.43
C GLN A 41 -39.30 -13.39 -1.70
N ARG A 42 -40.09 -12.57 -2.40
CA ARG A 42 -40.02 -11.11 -2.40
C ARG A 42 -41.31 -10.60 -1.75
N SER A 43 -41.21 -9.76 -0.74
CA SER A 43 -41.84 -8.43 -0.74
C SER A 43 -41.59 -7.70 0.59
N MET A 44 -41.41 -6.40 0.48
CA MET A 44 -41.17 -5.44 1.54
C MET A 44 -42.43 -5.14 2.36
N ALA A 45 -42.25 -4.83 3.64
CA ALA A 45 -43.15 -3.92 4.36
C ALA A 45 -42.34 -3.07 5.33
N ARG A 46 -42.26 -1.77 5.01
CA ARG A 46 -41.84 -0.69 5.91
C ARG A 46 -43.00 -0.40 6.83
N HIS A 47 -42.76 -0.30 8.14
CA HIS A 47 -43.65 0.45 9.04
C HIS A 47 -42.83 1.38 9.92
N VAL A 48 -43.27 2.63 9.89
CA VAL A 48 -42.79 3.82 10.59
C VAL A 48 -43.56 3.96 11.90
N LEU A 49 -42.88 4.28 13.01
CA LEU A 49 -43.45 4.92 14.19
C LEU A 49 -42.28 5.56 14.99
N ARG A 50 -42.04 6.88 14.92
CA ARG A 50 -42.65 8.00 15.69
C ARG A 50 -42.55 7.86 17.21
N GLY A 51 -41.92 8.85 17.86
CA GLY A 51 -42.10 9.18 19.28
C GLY A 51 -40.79 9.17 20.10
N VAL A 52 -40.03 10.26 20.12
CA VAL A 52 -39.94 11.27 21.21
C VAL A 52 -39.38 10.73 22.53
N SER A 53 -38.20 11.20 22.94
CA SER A 53 -38.02 11.82 24.27
C SER A 53 -36.73 12.64 24.34
N PHE A 54 -36.94 13.92 24.59
CA PHE A 54 -36.01 14.95 25.05
C PHE A 54 -35.47 14.55 26.43
N ALA A 55 -34.16 14.68 26.68
CA ALA A 55 -33.66 14.84 28.04
C ALA A 55 -32.31 15.59 28.10
N ILE A 56 -32.44 16.90 28.37
CA ILE A 56 -31.66 17.70 29.32
C ILE A 56 -30.21 18.08 28.96
N VAL A 57 -30.11 19.35 28.53
CA VAL A 57 -28.95 20.24 28.64
C VAL A 57 -28.88 20.78 30.09
N THR A 58 -27.67 21.11 30.55
CA THR A 58 -27.27 21.92 31.73
C THR A 58 -26.90 21.18 33.02
N THR A 59 -25.62 21.22 33.39
CA THR A 59 -25.21 21.81 34.69
C THR A 59 -23.78 22.34 34.63
N ALA A 60 -23.60 23.46 35.32
CA ALA A 60 -22.55 24.44 35.17
C ALA A 60 -21.28 24.16 36.00
N LEU A 61 -20.18 24.68 35.46
CA LEU A 61 -19.10 25.44 36.11
C LEU A 61 -19.11 25.51 37.65
N ILE A 62 -18.09 24.90 38.28
CA ILE A 62 -17.59 25.32 39.59
C ILE A 62 -16.10 25.63 39.44
N SER A 63 -15.78 26.92 39.49
CA SER A 63 -14.44 27.43 39.76
C SER A 63 -14.21 27.40 41.28
N VAL A 64 -13.17 26.70 41.73
CA VAL A 64 -12.55 26.94 43.04
C VAL A 64 -11.09 27.30 42.78
N LEU A 65 -10.75 28.54 43.13
CA LEU A 65 -9.39 29.03 43.26
C LEU A 65 -8.79 28.47 44.56
N GLY A 66 -7.58 27.92 44.46
CA GLY A 66 -6.72 27.51 45.58
C GLY A 66 -5.27 27.52 45.10
N PRO A 67 -4.30 27.84 45.96
CA PRO A 67 -3.09 28.59 45.61
C PRO A 67 -2.05 27.76 44.86
N GLY A 68 -1.22 28.48 44.10
CA GLY A 68 -0.15 27.93 43.28
C GLY A 68 0.87 27.12 44.06
N SER A 69 1.10 25.91 43.56
CA SER A 69 2.31 25.15 43.78
C SER A 69 3.11 25.21 42.48
N ASN A 70 4.24 25.88 42.51
CA ASN A 70 5.24 25.83 41.45
C ASN A 70 5.91 24.45 41.49
N ASP A 71 5.24 23.43 40.97
CA ASP A 71 5.86 22.14 40.74
C ASP A 71 6.49 22.12 39.35
N ALA A 72 7.81 22.27 39.37
CA ALA A 72 8.80 21.89 38.38
C ALA A 72 8.24 21.38 37.04
N SER A 73 8.44 22.19 36.00
CA SER A 73 8.42 21.77 34.61
C SER A 73 9.49 20.70 34.37
N MET A 74 9.19 19.44 34.67
CA MET A 74 9.83 18.33 33.99
C MET A 74 9.39 18.42 32.54
N GLY A 75 10.29 18.87 31.67
CA GLY A 75 10.00 19.13 30.26
C GLY A 75 9.39 17.91 29.58
N GLN A 76 8.08 17.94 29.36
CA GLN A 76 7.45 17.13 28.34
C GLN A 76 7.97 17.64 27.00
N SER A 77 8.95 16.92 26.44
CA SER A 77 9.41 17.13 25.07
C SER A 77 8.20 17.12 24.15
N SER A 78 7.97 18.25 23.47
CA SER A 78 6.90 18.37 22.48
C SER A 78 7.14 17.32 21.39
N MET A 79 6.09 16.68 20.87
CA MET A 79 6.26 15.73 19.76
C MET A 79 6.91 16.40 18.55
N ALA A 80 6.73 17.71 18.39
CA ALA A 80 7.36 18.56 17.38
C ALA A 80 8.89 18.62 17.50
N ASP A 81 9.49 18.24 18.64
CA ASP A 81 10.94 18.20 18.82
C ASP A 81 11.62 17.23 17.82
N VAL A 82 10.87 16.29 17.23
CA VAL A 82 11.36 15.45 16.12
C VAL A 82 11.91 16.28 14.97
N TYR A 83 11.38 17.47 14.72
CA TYR A 83 11.80 18.37 13.65
C TYR A 83 12.98 19.28 14.01
N LYS A 84 13.42 19.28 15.28
CA LYS A 84 14.62 20.02 15.70
C LYS A 84 15.92 19.27 15.38
N GLY A 85 15.83 17.96 15.14
CA GLY A 85 16.95 17.11 14.76
C GLY A 85 16.91 16.70 13.29
N GLU A 86 17.95 15.97 12.87
CA GLU A 86 17.94 15.31 11.57
C GLU A 86 16.93 14.15 11.58
N LEU A 87 15.99 14.17 10.64
CA LEU A 87 15.02 13.09 10.46
C LEU A 87 15.69 11.88 9.82
N THR A 88 15.35 10.68 10.29
CA THR A 88 15.65 9.47 9.52
C THR A 88 14.87 9.49 8.20
N PRO A 89 15.36 8.79 7.16
CA PRO A 89 14.64 8.65 5.89
C PRO A 89 13.17 8.21 6.06
N LEU A 90 12.88 7.25 6.93
CA LEU A 90 11.50 6.84 7.23
C LEU A 90 10.69 7.95 7.93
N GLN A 91 11.29 8.70 8.86
CA GLN A 91 10.62 9.85 9.47
C GLN A 91 10.32 10.94 8.44
N ARG A 92 11.26 11.22 7.52
CA ARG A 92 11.05 12.17 6.43
C ARG A 92 9.91 11.72 5.50
N HIS A 93 9.84 10.44 5.18
CA HIS A 93 8.76 9.85 4.38
C HIS A 93 7.38 10.13 4.99
N VAL A 94 7.19 9.90 6.28
CA VAL A 94 5.89 10.15 6.93
C VAL A 94 5.65 11.61 7.28
N ALA A 95 6.71 12.41 7.45
CA ALA A 95 6.61 13.84 7.74
C ALA A 95 5.86 14.62 6.66
N PHE A 96 5.75 14.09 5.43
CA PHE A 96 4.87 14.67 4.40
C PHE A 96 3.41 14.78 4.86
N PHE A 97 2.94 13.79 5.62
CA PHE A 97 1.56 13.72 6.10
C PHE A 97 1.32 14.54 7.35
N ASP A 98 2.36 14.88 8.12
CA ASP A 98 2.24 15.84 9.23
C ASP A 98 2.17 17.26 8.62
N ARG A 99 0.95 17.78 8.51
CA ARG A 99 0.67 19.01 7.76
C ARG A 99 0.89 20.24 8.62
N ASN A 100 0.69 20.13 9.92
CA ASN A 100 0.89 21.23 10.86
C ASN A 100 2.28 21.24 11.54
N LYS A 101 3.09 20.18 11.32
CA LYS A 101 4.44 20.00 11.86
C LYS A 101 4.50 19.90 13.40
N ASP A 102 3.47 19.32 14.01
CA ASP A 102 3.43 19.11 15.45
C ASP A 102 4.00 17.76 15.93
N GLY A 103 4.42 16.90 15.00
CA GLY A 103 4.99 15.57 15.24
C GLY A 103 3.94 14.46 15.33
N ILE A 104 2.65 14.76 15.13
CA ILE A 104 1.51 13.87 15.31
C ILE A 104 0.61 13.94 14.06
N ILE A 105 0.44 12.81 13.38
CA ILE A 105 -0.41 12.73 12.19
C ILE A 105 -1.77 12.17 12.58
N TYR A 106 -2.81 12.99 12.42
CA TYR A 106 -4.21 12.55 12.58
C TYR A 106 -4.82 12.07 11.25
N PRO A 107 -5.94 11.32 11.29
CA PRO A 107 -6.62 10.87 10.07
C PRO A 107 -6.97 12.00 9.08
N SER A 108 -7.27 13.20 9.58
CA SER A 108 -7.52 14.38 8.73
C SER A 108 -6.30 14.76 7.89
N GLU A 109 -5.11 14.71 8.49
CA GLU A 109 -3.87 15.06 7.81
C GLU A 109 -3.41 13.95 6.86
N THR A 110 -3.61 12.69 7.24
CA THR A 110 -3.44 11.56 6.32
C THR A 110 -4.34 11.72 5.09
N TYR A 111 -5.61 12.08 5.29
CA TYR A 111 -6.54 12.39 4.20
C TYR A 111 -6.01 13.52 3.31
N GLU A 112 -5.59 14.64 3.91
CA GLU A 112 -5.02 15.78 3.18
C GLU A 112 -3.79 15.40 2.36
N GLY A 113 -2.88 14.62 2.91
CA GLY A 113 -1.69 14.13 2.21
C GLY A 113 -2.05 13.27 0.99
N PHE A 114 -2.98 12.32 1.13
CA PHE A 114 -3.46 11.53 -0.01
C PHE A 114 -4.14 12.40 -1.09
N ARG A 115 -4.92 13.40 -0.69
CA ARG A 115 -5.52 14.36 -1.63
C ARG A 115 -4.47 15.19 -2.35
N ALA A 116 -3.41 15.60 -1.65
CA ALA A 116 -2.31 16.39 -2.19
C ALA A 116 -1.57 15.64 -3.32
N ILE A 117 -1.29 14.34 -3.13
CA ILE A 117 -0.63 13.50 -4.14
C ILE A 117 -1.58 12.96 -5.22
N GLY A 118 -2.89 13.21 -5.08
CA GLY A 118 -3.86 13.03 -6.16
C GLY A 118 -4.82 11.88 -6.03
N CYS A 119 -4.89 11.22 -4.88
CA CYS A 119 -5.94 10.25 -4.59
C CYS A 119 -7.32 10.92 -4.60
N GLY A 120 -8.34 10.19 -5.05
CA GLY A 120 -9.74 10.63 -5.02
C GLY A 120 -10.26 10.78 -3.57
N VAL A 121 -11.43 11.42 -3.40
CA VAL A 121 -12.02 11.65 -2.07
C VAL A 121 -12.26 10.34 -1.32
N ALA A 122 -12.91 9.37 -1.97
CA ALA A 122 -13.22 8.08 -1.35
C ALA A 122 -11.96 7.29 -0.96
N LEU A 123 -10.98 7.21 -1.87
CA LEU A 123 -9.71 6.54 -1.59
C LEU A 123 -8.96 7.22 -0.45
N SER A 124 -8.88 8.55 -0.44
CA SER A 124 -8.18 9.29 0.63
C SER A 124 -8.83 9.08 1.99
N ALA A 125 -10.17 9.04 2.06
CA ALA A 125 -10.90 8.79 3.31
C ALA A 125 -10.69 7.35 3.81
N ALA A 126 -10.76 6.37 2.93
CA ALA A 126 -10.50 4.98 3.28
C ALA A 126 -9.05 4.77 3.75
N SER A 127 -8.08 5.36 3.04
CA SER A 127 -6.66 5.29 3.41
C SER A 127 -6.38 5.98 4.75
N ALA A 128 -6.99 7.12 5.03
CA ALA A 128 -6.85 7.80 6.32
C ALA A 128 -7.28 6.91 7.50
N VAL A 129 -8.42 6.25 7.39
CA VAL A 129 -8.87 5.31 8.44
C VAL A 129 -7.91 4.14 8.58
N PHE A 130 -7.54 3.51 7.45
CA PHE A 130 -6.72 2.30 7.46
C PHE A 130 -5.30 2.55 7.99
N VAL A 131 -4.61 3.58 7.48
CA VAL A 131 -3.21 3.90 7.84
C VAL A 131 -3.12 4.28 9.32
N ASN A 132 -4.01 5.17 9.80
CA ASN A 132 -4.01 5.57 11.20
C ASN A 132 -4.37 4.41 12.13
N ALA A 133 -5.37 3.59 11.79
CA ALA A 133 -5.72 2.41 12.59
C ALA A 133 -4.59 1.38 12.63
N ALA A 134 -3.86 1.19 11.53
CA ALA A 134 -2.75 0.24 11.44
C ALA A 134 -1.51 0.69 12.21
N LEU A 135 -1.12 1.97 12.09
CA LEU A 135 0.15 2.48 12.63
C LEU A 135 0.01 3.18 13.99
N GLY A 136 -1.14 3.80 14.26
CA GLY A 136 -1.35 4.62 15.45
C GLY A 136 -1.08 3.88 16.77
N PRO A 137 -1.64 2.68 17.00
CA PRO A 137 -1.38 1.92 18.22
C PRO A 137 0.10 1.60 18.46
N GLY A 138 0.85 1.26 17.41
CA GLY A 138 2.26 0.86 17.52
C GLY A 138 3.23 2.03 17.70
N THR A 139 2.87 3.22 17.20
CA THR A 139 3.72 4.41 17.30
C THR A 139 3.45 5.23 18.58
N LYS A 140 2.43 4.89 19.35
CA LYS A 140 2.07 5.57 20.59
C LYS A 140 3.24 5.56 21.61
N PRO A 141 3.65 6.72 22.16
CA PRO A 141 4.57 6.77 23.29
C PRO A 141 3.93 6.14 24.54
N GLU A 142 4.73 5.43 25.34
CA GLU A 142 4.26 4.70 26.54
C GLU A 142 3.56 5.61 27.54
N ASN A 143 4.03 6.85 27.69
CA ASN A 143 3.52 7.82 28.66
C ASN A 143 2.38 8.72 28.14
N GLN A 144 1.92 8.52 26.90
CA GLN A 144 0.90 9.38 26.29
C GLN A 144 -0.50 8.79 26.49
N LYS A 145 -1.46 9.60 26.96
CA LYS A 145 -2.89 9.22 26.92
C LYS A 145 -3.42 9.53 25.51
N THR A 146 -3.92 8.51 24.82
CA THR A 146 -4.53 8.69 23.50
C THR A 146 -6.03 8.92 23.68
N PRO A 147 -6.62 10.00 23.14
CA PRO A 147 -8.06 10.13 23.09
C PRO A 147 -8.65 8.97 22.28
N PRO A 148 -9.73 8.33 22.75
CA PRO A 148 -10.33 7.19 22.05
C PRO A 148 -10.70 7.57 20.62
N PHE A 149 -10.55 6.62 19.68
CA PHE A 149 -10.91 6.73 18.25
C PHE A 149 -10.11 7.74 17.40
N LYS A 150 -9.08 8.40 17.93
CA LYS A 150 -8.27 9.35 17.13
C LYS A 150 -7.08 8.75 16.40
N PHE A 151 -6.62 7.55 16.80
CA PHE A 151 -5.51 6.80 16.20
C PHE A 151 -4.34 7.68 15.66
N PRO A 152 -3.76 8.56 16.50
CA PRO A 152 -2.64 9.41 16.07
C PRO A 152 -1.42 8.56 15.75
N ILE A 153 -0.71 8.93 14.68
CA ILE A 153 0.61 8.37 14.35
C ILE A 153 1.67 9.35 14.85
N TYR A 154 2.64 8.85 15.61
CA TYR A 154 3.72 9.71 16.13
C TYR A 154 4.96 9.56 15.25
N VAL A 155 5.35 10.65 14.59
CA VAL A 155 6.46 10.68 13.62
C VAL A 155 7.75 10.17 14.27
N LYS A 156 8.05 10.62 15.50
CA LYS A 156 9.23 10.19 16.28
C LYS A 156 9.35 8.67 16.39
N ASN A 157 8.22 7.97 16.54
CA ASN A 157 8.16 6.53 16.81
C ASN A 157 7.78 5.70 15.58
N ILE A 158 7.78 6.28 14.37
CA ILE A 158 7.29 5.60 13.17
C ILE A 158 8.00 4.28 12.86
N HIS A 159 9.27 4.14 13.26
CA HIS A 159 10.03 2.90 13.11
C HIS A 159 9.36 1.69 13.81
N LYS A 160 8.55 1.92 14.86
CA LYS A 160 7.74 0.88 15.52
C LYS A 160 6.54 0.41 14.70
N GLY A 161 6.12 1.20 13.70
CA GLY A 161 5.04 0.87 12.78
C GLY A 161 5.48 -0.03 11.61
N LYS A 162 6.78 -0.33 11.51
CA LYS A 162 7.28 -1.29 10.53
C LYS A 162 6.73 -2.68 10.81
N HIS A 163 6.47 -3.43 9.74
CA HIS A 163 6.07 -4.83 9.79
C HIS A 163 7.16 -5.72 9.22
N GLY A 164 7.08 -7.03 9.49
CA GLY A 164 7.90 -8.01 8.79
C GLY A 164 7.50 -8.12 7.33
N SER A 165 8.18 -8.96 6.57
CA SER A 165 7.94 -9.08 5.12
C SER A 165 8.08 -7.78 4.31
N ASP A 166 8.76 -6.77 4.88
CA ASP A 166 9.14 -5.57 4.17
C ASP A 166 10.35 -5.84 3.25
N SER A 167 10.85 -4.80 2.57
CA SER A 167 12.01 -4.92 1.68
C SER A 167 13.36 -4.94 2.41
N GLY A 168 13.38 -4.67 3.71
CA GLY A 168 14.58 -4.46 4.51
C GLY A 168 15.36 -3.18 4.18
N VAL A 169 14.86 -2.31 3.30
CA VAL A 169 15.55 -1.08 2.88
C VAL A 169 15.65 -0.06 4.01
N TYR A 170 14.67 -0.04 4.91
CA TYR A 170 14.85 0.63 6.19
C TYR A 170 15.41 -0.35 7.19
N ASP A 171 16.36 0.07 8.04
CA ASP A 171 16.77 -0.71 9.21
C ASP A 171 15.73 -0.61 10.35
N ALA A 172 16.00 -1.24 11.49
CA ALA A 172 15.08 -1.23 12.63
C ALA A 172 14.82 0.17 13.22
N SER A 173 15.69 1.14 12.96
CA SER A 173 15.55 2.54 13.39
C SER A 173 14.98 3.46 12.29
N GLY A 174 14.67 2.90 11.11
CA GLY A 174 14.16 3.67 9.97
C GLY A 174 15.24 4.36 9.13
N ARG A 175 16.51 3.99 9.27
CA ARG A 175 17.61 4.48 8.43
C ARG A 175 17.66 3.72 7.12
N PHE A 176 18.07 4.39 6.05
CA PHE A 176 18.18 3.79 4.72
C PHE A 176 19.41 2.87 4.64
N VAL A 177 19.23 1.67 4.08
CA VAL A 177 20.28 0.67 3.85
C VAL A 177 20.51 0.53 2.35
N PRO A 178 21.53 1.19 1.78
CA PRO A 178 21.77 1.21 0.33
C PRO A 178 21.91 -0.18 -0.29
N GLU A 179 22.56 -1.10 0.40
CA GLU A 179 22.80 -2.46 -0.09
C GLU A 179 21.49 -3.22 -0.30
N ARG A 180 20.54 -3.08 0.65
CA ARG A 180 19.21 -3.69 0.56
C ARG A 180 18.39 -3.08 -0.57
N PHE A 181 18.54 -1.78 -0.79
CA PHE A 181 17.88 -1.10 -1.90
C PHE A 181 18.41 -1.59 -3.26
N GLU A 182 19.73 -1.68 -3.41
CA GLU A 182 20.37 -2.18 -4.62
C GLU A 182 20.02 -3.66 -4.88
N GLU A 183 19.89 -4.47 -3.82
CA GLU A 183 19.47 -5.87 -3.91
C GLU A 183 18.09 -6.07 -4.54
N ILE A 184 17.14 -5.14 -4.34
CA ILE A 184 15.80 -5.22 -4.97
C ILE A 184 15.94 -5.38 -6.49
N PHE A 185 16.70 -4.48 -7.10
CA PHE A 185 16.83 -4.44 -8.56
C PHE A 185 17.74 -5.56 -9.06
N LYS A 186 18.82 -5.85 -8.32
CA LYS A 186 19.72 -6.97 -8.66
C LYS A 186 19.00 -8.32 -8.68
N LYS A 187 18.02 -8.53 -7.79
CA LYS A 187 17.31 -9.81 -7.65
C LYS A 187 16.07 -9.92 -8.53
N HIS A 188 15.35 -8.82 -8.77
CA HIS A 188 14.01 -8.89 -9.37
C HIS A 188 13.86 -8.12 -10.68
N ALA A 189 14.78 -7.22 -11.03
CA ALA A 189 14.66 -6.40 -12.24
C ALA A 189 15.22 -7.14 -13.48
N HIS A 190 14.53 -8.20 -13.89
CA HIS A 190 14.95 -9.11 -14.96
C HIS A 190 14.86 -8.49 -16.36
N THR A 191 13.88 -7.60 -16.57
CA THR A 191 13.58 -6.98 -17.87
C THR A 191 14.50 -5.80 -18.14
N ARG A 192 14.74 -4.97 -17.12
CA ARG A 192 15.68 -3.84 -17.19
C ARG A 192 16.29 -3.57 -15.81
N PRO A 193 17.60 -3.30 -15.72
CA PRO A 193 18.31 -3.23 -14.43
C PRO A 193 17.89 -2.06 -13.53
N ASP A 194 17.21 -1.06 -14.08
CA ASP A 194 16.85 0.20 -13.42
C ASP A 194 15.33 0.37 -13.23
N ALA A 195 14.50 -0.65 -13.46
CA ALA A 195 13.07 -0.57 -13.17
C ALA A 195 12.42 -1.93 -12.97
N LEU A 196 11.27 -1.94 -12.28
CA LEU A 196 10.46 -3.13 -12.07
C LEU A 196 9.19 -3.07 -12.93
N THR A 197 8.88 -4.17 -13.60
CA THR A 197 7.53 -4.43 -14.13
C THR A 197 6.58 -4.87 -13.01
N GLY A 198 5.28 -4.85 -13.28
CA GLY A 198 4.28 -5.32 -12.32
C GLY A 198 4.40 -6.81 -11.95
N LYS A 199 4.99 -7.63 -12.83
CA LYS A 199 5.25 -9.06 -12.56
C LYS A 199 6.46 -9.24 -11.64
N GLU A 200 7.55 -8.55 -11.93
CA GLU A 200 8.77 -8.55 -11.10
C GLU A 200 8.52 -7.96 -9.72
N LEU A 201 7.69 -6.92 -9.64
CA LEU A 201 7.22 -6.40 -8.36
C LEU A 201 6.42 -7.45 -7.58
N GLN A 202 5.58 -8.22 -8.26
CA GLN A 202 4.79 -9.28 -7.63
C GLN A 202 5.66 -10.43 -7.13
N GLU A 203 6.72 -10.77 -7.87
CA GLU A 203 7.76 -11.73 -7.47
C GLU A 203 8.49 -11.25 -6.22
N MET A 204 8.97 -10.01 -6.20
CA MET A 204 9.61 -9.40 -5.01
C MET A 204 8.69 -9.48 -3.78
N LEU A 205 7.42 -9.12 -3.92
CA LEU A 205 6.44 -9.19 -2.83
C LEU A 205 6.21 -10.61 -2.31
N GLN A 206 6.37 -11.63 -3.14
CA GLN A 206 6.28 -13.03 -2.71
C GLN A 206 7.57 -13.47 -2.03
N ALA A 207 8.72 -13.07 -2.56
CA ALA A 207 10.04 -13.39 -2.01
C ALA A 207 10.26 -12.79 -0.61
N ASN A 208 9.68 -11.63 -0.33
CA ASN A 208 9.81 -10.98 0.98
C ASN A 208 8.93 -11.60 2.07
N ARG A 209 7.98 -12.50 1.76
CA ARG A 209 7.01 -13.01 2.76
C ARG A 209 7.68 -13.80 3.87
N GLU A 210 7.48 -13.37 5.11
CA GLU A 210 7.78 -14.16 6.30
C GLU A 210 6.60 -15.09 6.63
N PRO A 211 6.82 -16.40 6.88
CA PRO A 211 5.75 -17.40 6.95
C PRO A 211 4.54 -17.11 7.84
N THR A 212 4.71 -16.32 8.91
CA THR A 212 3.67 -16.05 9.90
C THR A 212 3.16 -14.60 9.90
N ASP A 213 3.68 -13.73 9.02
CA ASP A 213 3.37 -12.30 9.01
C ASP A 213 2.31 -11.90 7.97
N PHE A 214 1.10 -12.43 8.14
CA PHE A 214 -0.02 -12.12 7.24
C PHE A 214 -0.35 -10.63 7.17
N LYS A 215 -0.15 -9.87 8.25
CA LYS A 215 -0.39 -8.42 8.28
C LYS A 215 0.64 -7.71 7.42
N GLY A 216 1.93 -8.03 7.57
CA GLY A 216 2.98 -7.49 6.72
C GLY A 216 2.85 -7.86 5.25
N TRP A 217 2.33 -9.06 4.94
CA TRP A 217 2.04 -9.45 3.54
C TRP A 217 1.02 -8.52 2.89
N VAL A 218 -0.08 -8.24 3.60
CA VAL A 218 -1.15 -7.36 3.10
C VAL A 218 -0.67 -5.91 3.05
N GLY A 219 0.08 -5.46 4.07
CA GLY A 219 0.72 -4.15 4.12
C GLY A 219 1.63 -3.92 2.91
N GLY A 220 2.67 -4.75 2.78
CA GLY A 220 3.63 -4.66 1.68
C GLY A 220 2.96 -4.78 0.31
N PHE A 221 2.01 -5.71 0.12
CA PHE A 221 1.28 -5.79 -1.14
C PHE A 221 0.54 -4.49 -1.48
N THR A 222 -0.16 -3.92 -0.50
CA THR A 222 -0.95 -2.69 -0.70
C THR A 222 -0.05 -1.50 -1.01
N GLU A 223 1.00 -1.29 -0.21
CA GLU A 223 1.97 -0.20 -0.37
C GLU A 223 2.60 -0.22 -1.77
N TRP A 224 3.15 -1.36 -2.17
CA TRP A 224 3.84 -1.49 -3.46
C TRP A 224 2.88 -1.42 -4.66
N LYS A 225 1.65 -1.95 -4.56
CA LYS A 225 0.66 -1.83 -5.64
C LYS A 225 0.19 -0.39 -5.83
N VAL A 226 -0.03 0.34 -4.73
CA VAL A 226 -0.37 1.77 -4.80
C VAL A 226 0.77 2.56 -5.43
N LEU A 227 2.02 2.34 -4.98
CA LEU A 227 3.20 2.96 -5.57
C LEU A 227 3.29 2.68 -7.07
N TYR A 228 3.20 1.41 -7.47
CA TYR A 228 3.25 1.02 -8.87
C TYR A 228 2.14 1.67 -9.70
N SER A 229 0.91 1.69 -9.18
CA SER A 229 -0.22 2.31 -9.88
C SER A 229 -0.04 3.82 -10.05
N LEU A 230 0.56 4.51 -9.07
CA LEU A 230 0.77 5.95 -9.11
C LEU A 230 1.96 6.34 -9.98
N CYS A 231 3.01 5.53 -10.00
CA CYS A 231 4.34 5.96 -10.44
C CYS A 231 4.94 5.16 -11.60
N LYS A 232 4.29 4.08 -12.06
CA LYS A 232 4.75 3.40 -13.28
C LYS A 232 4.62 4.34 -14.48
N ASP A 233 5.53 4.22 -15.43
CA ASP A 233 5.43 4.94 -16.69
C ASP A 233 4.36 4.34 -17.63
N LYS A 234 4.29 4.89 -18.85
CA LYS A 234 3.35 4.46 -19.88
C LYS A 234 3.62 3.04 -20.38
N GLU A 235 4.86 2.58 -20.30
CA GLU A 235 5.30 1.25 -20.70
C GLU A 235 5.14 0.23 -19.57
N GLY A 236 4.83 0.69 -18.35
CA GLY A 236 4.59 -0.16 -17.19
C GLY A 236 5.83 -0.40 -16.33
N PHE A 237 6.84 0.47 -16.42
CA PHE A 237 8.04 0.38 -15.59
C PHE A 237 7.95 1.31 -14.37
N LEU A 238 8.21 0.74 -13.20
CA LEU A 238 8.45 1.48 -11.97
C LEU A 238 9.95 1.70 -11.79
N HIS A 239 10.40 2.91 -12.10
CA HIS A 239 11.82 3.26 -12.15
C HIS A 239 12.47 3.29 -10.78
N LYS A 240 13.73 2.85 -10.73
CA LYS A 240 14.57 2.80 -9.53
C LYS A 240 14.67 4.12 -8.80
N ASP A 241 14.84 5.22 -9.53
CA ASP A 241 14.91 6.54 -8.91
C ASP A 241 13.58 6.96 -8.26
N THR A 242 12.45 6.53 -8.82
CA THR A 242 11.13 6.73 -8.19
C THR A 242 10.99 5.91 -6.92
N VAL A 243 11.45 4.65 -6.93
CA VAL A 243 11.48 3.81 -5.72
C VAL A 243 12.43 4.41 -4.68
N ARG A 244 13.59 4.94 -5.07
CA ARG A 244 14.51 5.64 -4.17
C ARG A 244 13.85 6.85 -3.53
N ALA A 245 13.09 7.63 -4.31
CA ALA A 245 12.36 8.79 -3.82
C ALA A 245 11.29 8.43 -2.77
N VAL A 246 10.73 7.22 -2.79
CA VAL A 246 9.87 6.73 -1.69
C VAL A 246 10.68 6.62 -0.42
N TYR A 247 11.84 5.97 -0.49
CA TYR A 247 12.66 5.65 0.68
C TYR A 247 13.43 6.84 1.24
N ASP A 248 13.82 7.81 0.42
CA ASP A 248 14.45 9.04 0.89
C ASP A 248 13.43 10.07 1.42
N GLY A 249 12.14 9.81 1.22
CA GLY A 249 11.01 10.62 1.67
C GLY A 249 10.61 11.76 0.75
N SER A 250 11.24 11.91 -0.43
CA SER A 250 10.99 13.04 -1.34
C SER A 250 9.85 12.81 -2.35
N LEU A 251 9.38 11.58 -2.57
CA LEU A 251 8.40 11.28 -3.63
C LEU A 251 7.11 12.09 -3.49
N PHE A 252 6.51 12.12 -2.30
CA PHE A 252 5.20 12.75 -2.12
C PHE A 252 5.24 14.26 -2.31
N GLU A 253 6.33 14.91 -1.90
CA GLU A 253 6.57 16.33 -2.17
C GLU A 253 6.67 16.60 -3.67
N ARG A 254 7.43 15.78 -4.41
CA ARG A 254 7.52 15.87 -5.88
C ARG A 254 6.15 15.73 -6.53
N LEU A 255 5.36 14.73 -6.12
CA LEU A 255 4.00 14.51 -6.64
C LEU A 255 3.06 15.69 -6.34
N GLU A 256 3.10 16.24 -5.13
CA GLU A 256 2.30 17.42 -4.77
C GLU A 256 2.70 18.64 -5.62
N GLN A 257 4.00 18.89 -5.79
CA GLN A 257 4.53 20.01 -6.58
C GLN A 257 4.14 19.89 -8.06
N GLU A 258 4.34 18.73 -8.68
CA GLU A 258 3.95 18.48 -10.07
C GLU A 258 2.45 18.74 -10.30
N ARG A 259 1.62 18.39 -9.31
CA ARG A 259 0.18 18.59 -9.39
C ARG A 259 -0.21 20.06 -9.25
N LYS A 260 0.45 20.81 -8.36
CA LYS A 260 0.26 22.27 -8.26
C LYS A 260 0.64 22.95 -9.57
N ALA A 261 1.81 22.62 -10.13
CA ALA A 261 2.26 23.15 -11.42
C ALA A 261 1.29 22.83 -12.57
N LYS A 262 0.78 21.58 -12.65
CA LYS A 262 -0.23 21.19 -13.64
C LYS A 262 -1.51 22.02 -13.50
N LYS A 263 -2.04 22.19 -12.28
CA LYS A 263 -3.25 23.01 -12.06
C LYS A 263 -3.05 24.48 -12.45
N GLU A 264 -1.89 25.04 -12.16
CA GLU A 264 -1.55 26.41 -12.56
C GLU A 264 -1.46 26.56 -14.08
N SER A 265 -0.86 25.58 -14.77
CA SER A 265 -0.79 25.56 -16.23
C SER A 265 -2.18 25.47 -16.89
N THR A 266 -3.10 24.69 -16.29
CA THR A 266 -4.48 24.56 -16.78
C THR A 266 -5.30 25.82 -16.53
N LYS A 267 -5.09 26.54 -15.43
CA LYS A 267 -5.78 27.80 -15.15
C LYS A 267 -5.34 28.95 -16.06
N LYS A 268 -4.13 28.90 -16.59
CA LYS A 268 -3.57 29.91 -17.51
C LYS A 268 -3.98 29.67 -18.97
N LYS A 269 -4.62 28.54 -19.28
CA LYS A 269 -5.05 28.15 -20.62
C LYS A 269 -6.55 28.29 -20.73
#